data_AF-F2BX32-F1
#
_entry.id   AF-F2BX32-F1
#
_cell.length_a   1.000
_cell.length_b   1.000
_cell.length_c   1.000
_cell.angle_alpha   90.00
_cell.angle_beta   90.00
_cell.angle_gamma   90.00
#
_symmetry.space_group_name_H-M   'P 1'
#
loop_
_entity.id
_entity.type
_entity.pdbx_description
1 polymer ?
#
loop_
_entity_poly.entity_id
_entity_poly.type
_entity_poly.pdbx_seq_one_letter_code
_entity_poly.pdbx_strand_id
1 'polypeptide(L)'
;MNKISLGAFIGMTMALCATVRSIPTLAAAGWLQITYLLFSIICFAWPVTAIAGELSTMLQGEGGPQLWVKEGLGERWGLVTA
;
A
#
# COMPACT_ATOMS: atom_id res chain seq x y z
N MET A 1 -10.92 19.62 10.55
CA MET A 1 -10.17 18.35 10.46
C MET A 1 -11.06 17.23 10.97
N ASN A 2 -11.66 16.43 10.08
CA ASN A 2 -12.40 15.24 10.50
C ASN A 2 -11.40 14.22 11.04
N LYS A 3 -11.46 13.93 12.35
CA LYS A 3 -10.60 12.93 12.98
C LYS A 3 -11.11 11.55 12.58
N ILE A 4 -10.46 10.94 11.61
CA ILE A 4 -10.69 9.53 11.29
C ILE A 4 -10.15 8.71 12.46
N SER A 5 -10.99 7.86 13.04
CA SER A 5 -10.55 6.90 14.07
C SER A 5 -9.62 5.85 13.44
N LEU A 6 -8.60 5.41 14.19
CA LEU A 6 -7.67 4.36 13.73
C LEU A 6 -8.41 3.13 13.21
N GLY A 7 -9.48 2.71 13.89
CA GLY A 7 -10.29 1.57 13.45
C GLY A 7 -10.99 1.80 12.11
N ALA A 8 -11.45 3.03 11.84
CA ALA A 8 -12.05 3.38 10.56
C ALA A 8 -11.00 3.38 9.43
N PHE A 9 -9.80 3.90 9.70
CA PHE A 9 -8.69 3.89 8.74
C PHE A 9 -8.25 2.46 8.36
N ILE A 10 -8.09 1.60 9.37
CA ILE A 10 -7.78 0.18 9.17
C ILE A 10 -8.91 -0.50 8.39
N GLY A 11 -10.17 -0.24 8.74
CA GLY A 11 -11.33 -0.83 8.08
C GLY A 11 -11.41 -0.49 6.59
N MET A 12 -11.20 0.78 6.22
CA MET A 12 -11.16 1.21 4.82
C MET A 12 -10.04 0.52 4.02
N THR A 13 -8.86 0.38 4.63
CA THR A 13 -7.71 -0.27 3.98
C THR A 13 -7.94 -1.78 3.81
N MET A 14 -8.50 -2.44 4.81
CA MET A 14 -8.82 -3.88 4.77
C MET A 14 -9.81 -4.23 3.67
N ALA A 15 -10.82 -3.38 3.44
CA ALA A 15 -11.79 -3.57 2.37
C ALA A 15 -11.15 -3.57 0.97
N LEU A 16 -10.06 -2.82 0.78
CA LEU A 16 -9.30 -2.77 -0.47
C LEU A 16 -8.36 -3.98 -0.63
N CYS A 17 -7.73 -4.42 0.46
CA CYS A 17 -6.77 -5.53 0.43
C CYS A 17 -7.42 -6.92 0.40
N ALA A 18 -8.64 -7.07 0.93
CA ALA A 18 -9.33 -8.35 1.00
C ALA A 18 -9.74 -8.83 -0.41
N THR A 19 -8.99 -9.81 -0.96
CA THR A 19 -9.29 -10.40 -2.27
C THR A 19 -9.58 -11.89 -2.14
N VAL A 20 -10.81 -12.31 -2.47
CA VAL A 20 -11.23 -13.73 -2.39
C VAL A 20 -10.56 -14.59 -3.47
N ARG A 21 -10.21 -13.98 -4.61
CA ARG A 21 -9.62 -14.68 -5.77
C ARG A 21 -8.22 -15.24 -5.51
N SER A 22 -7.45 -14.64 -4.59
CA SER A 22 -6.09 -15.08 -4.29
C SER A 22 -6.06 -16.25 -3.29
N ILE A 23 -7.15 -16.51 -2.57
CA ILE A 23 -7.22 -17.53 -1.52
C ILE A 23 -6.86 -18.95 -2.03
N PRO A 24 -7.34 -19.42 -3.20
CA PRO A 24 -7.01 -20.77 -3.69
C PRO A 24 -5.53 -20.94 -4.05
N THR A 25 -4.89 -19.91 -4.61
CA THR A 25 -3.48 -19.98 -5.00
C THR A 25 -2.57 -19.90 -3.77
N LEU A 26 -2.96 -19.14 -2.75
CA LEU A 26 -2.28 -19.16 -1.45
C LEU A 26 -2.40 -20.54 -0.79
N ALA A 27 -3.61 -21.12 -0.76
CA ALA A 27 -3.86 -22.43 -0.16
C ALA A 27 -3.06 -23.58 -0.81
N ALA A 28 -2.75 -23.47 -2.11
CA ALA A 28 -1.92 -24.44 -2.82
C ALA A 28 -0.48 -24.50 -2.29
N ALA A 29 0.04 -23.44 -1.67
CA ALA A 29 1.37 -23.41 -1.05
C ALA A 29 1.43 -24.15 0.30
N GLY A 30 0.28 -24.56 0.86
CA GLY A 30 0.21 -25.30 2.12
C GLY A 30 0.81 -24.53 3.30
N TRP A 31 1.47 -25.25 4.21
CA TRP A 31 2.06 -24.68 5.43
C TRP A 31 3.16 -23.63 5.19
N LEU A 32 3.82 -23.65 4.02
CA LEU A 32 4.85 -22.67 3.66
C LEU A 32 4.28 -21.27 3.37
N GLN A 33 2.96 -21.16 3.14
CA GLN A 33 2.25 -19.91 2.93
C GLN A 33 2.54 -18.89 4.05
N ILE A 34 2.60 -19.34 5.30
CA ILE A 34 2.83 -18.45 6.46
C ILE A 34 4.20 -17.78 6.35
N THR A 35 5.22 -18.55 5.97
CA THR A 35 6.58 -18.04 5.80
C THR A 35 6.67 -17.04 4.64
N TYR A 36 6.01 -17.34 3.52
CA TYR A 36 5.97 -16.43 2.37
C TYR A 36 5.20 -15.14 2.67
N LEU A 37 4.10 -15.22 3.44
CA LEU A 37 3.35 -14.05 3.87
C LEU A 37 4.17 -13.20 4.84
N LEU A 38 4.83 -13.80 5.83
CA LEU A 38 5.71 -13.08 6.76
C LEU A 38 6.87 -12.39 6.02
N PHE A 39 7.51 -13.10 5.08
CA PHE A 39 8.55 -12.52 4.25
C PHE A 39 8.03 -11.35 3.39
N SER A 40 6.88 -11.51 2.74
CA SER A 40 6.23 -10.47 1.95
C SER A 40 5.88 -9.24 2.80
N ILE A 41 5.40 -9.45 4.03
CA ILE A 41 5.10 -8.35 4.96
C ILE A 41 6.37 -7.57 5.29
N ILE A 42 7.46 -8.25 5.65
CA ILE A 42 8.68 -7.59 6.12
C ILE A 42 9.44 -6.93 4.97
N CYS A 43 9.61 -7.62 3.85
CA CYS A 43 10.45 -7.16 2.75
C CYS A 43 9.72 -6.24 1.76
N PHE A 44 8.38 -6.26 1.75
CA PHE A 44 7.61 -5.52 0.76
C PHE A 44 6.52 -4.65 1.39
N ALA A 45 5.53 -5.23 2.07
CA ALA A 45 4.37 -4.47 2.51
C ALA A 45 4.74 -3.38 3.53
N TRP A 46 5.55 -3.71 4.53
CA TRP A 46 6.00 -2.80 5.58
C TRP A 46 6.81 -1.60 5.04
N PRO A 47 7.91 -1.78 4.28
CA PRO A 47 8.67 -0.64 3.78
C PRO A 47 7.84 0.23 2.83
N VAL A 48 6.99 -0.37 2.00
CA VAL A 48 6.14 0.38 1.07
C VAL A 48 5.11 1.24 1.80
N THR A 49 4.42 0.70 2.82
CA THR A 49 3.43 1.48 3.58
C THR A 49 4.08 2.55 4.45
N ALA A 50 5.29 2.31 4.97
CA ALA A 50 6.04 3.32 5.71
C ALA A 50 6.42 4.51 4.81
N ILE A 51 6.98 4.26 3.62
CA ILE A 51 7.34 5.31 2.66
C ILE A 51 6.09 6.05 2.18
N ALA A 52 5.04 5.33 1.81
CA ALA A 52 3.78 5.94 1.37
C ALA A 52 3.13 6.78 2.49
N GLY A 53 3.24 6.31 3.75
CA GLY A 53 2.81 7.05 4.92
C GLY A 53 3.53 8.39 5.05
N GLU A 54 4.85 8.39 5.06
CA GLU A 54 5.66 9.61 5.15
C GLU A 54 5.35 10.58 4.00
N LEU A 55 5.34 10.08 2.77
CA LEU A 55 5.09 10.92 1.59
C LEU A 55 3.67 11.48 1.54
N SER A 56 2.66 10.71 1.98
CA SER A 56 1.29 11.20 2.09
C SER A 56 1.14 12.36 3.08
N THR A 57 1.97 12.40 4.12
CA THR A 57 1.97 13.49 5.10
C THR A 57 2.76 14.70 4.65
N MET A 58 3.85 14.48 3.91
CA MET A 58 4.74 15.54 3.42
C MET A 58 4.18 16.25 2.18
N LEU A 59 3.55 15.50 1.26
CA LEU A 59 2.99 16.01 0.01
C LEU A 59 1.47 15.78 0.00
N GLN A 60 0.76 16.68 0.67
CA GLN A 60 -0.70 16.67 0.73
C GLN A 60 -1.28 17.34 -0.52
N GLY A 61 -1.72 16.53 -1.48
CA GLY A 61 -2.38 17.01 -2.69
C GLY A 61 -3.12 15.91 -3.44
N GLU A 62 -3.90 16.30 -4.46
CA GLU A 62 -4.61 15.36 -5.31
C GLU A 62 -3.63 14.64 -6.26
N GLY A 63 -3.59 13.31 -6.19
CA GLY A 63 -2.75 12.49 -7.08
C GLY A 63 -2.05 11.31 -6.41
N GLY A 64 -1.96 11.25 -5.07
CA GLY A 64 -1.36 10.10 -4.37
C GLY A 64 0.04 9.77 -4.92
N PRO A 65 0.32 8.54 -5.38
CA PRO A 65 1.61 8.14 -5.95
C PRO A 65 2.05 9.02 -7.14
N GLN A 66 1.09 9.57 -7.87
CA GLN A 66 1.36 10.39 -9.03
C GLN A 66 2.00 11.74 -8.69
N LEU A 67 1.48 12.36 -7.64
CA LEU A 67 1.98 13.62 -7.13
C LEU A 67 3.38 13.44 -6.53
N TRP A 68 3.57 12.35 -5.81
CA TRP A 68 4.82 11.95 -5.19
C TRP A 68 5.97 11.79 -6.18
N VAL A 69 5.69 11.10 -7.29
CA VAL A 69 6.69 10.85 -8.34
C VAL A 69 6.90 12.09 -9.20
N LYS A 70 5.85 12.88 -9.45
CA LYS A 70 5.99 14.18 -10.13
C LYS A 70 6.91 15.13 -9.35
N GLU A 71 6.75 15.20 -8.03
CA GLU A 71 7.53 16.11 -7.18
C GLU A 71 8.97 15.60 -6.97
N GLY A 72 9.16 14.28 -6.84
CA GLY A 72 10.49 13.70 -6.56
C GLY A 72 11.34 13.42 -7.81
N LEU A 73 10.74 12.89 -8.89
CA LEU A 73 11.46 12.46 -10.10
C LEU A 73 11.17 13.34 -11.33
N GLY A 74 10.24 14.29 -11.22
CA GLY A 74 9.90 15.23 -12.29
C GLY A 74 8.70 14.79 -13.15
N GLU A 75 8.24 15.71 -14.01
CA GLU A 75 6.94 15.63 -14.66
C GLU A 75 6.77 14.44 -15.63
N ARG A 76 7.86 13.97 -16.26
CA ARG A 76 7.83 12.79 -17.13
C ARG A 76 7.56 11.50 -16.37
N TRP A 77 8.16 11.37 -15.18
CA TRP A 77 8.01 10.17 -14.35
C TRP A 77 6.70 10.18 -13.58
N GLY A 78 6.22 11.39 -13.22
CA GLY A 78 4.83 11.58 -12.84
C GLY A 78 3.92 10.99 -13.91
N LEU A 79 3.95 11.45 -15.16
CA LEU A 79 3.01 10.95 -16.18
C LEU A 79 3.00 9.41 -16.39
N VAL A 80 4.12 8.71 -16.13
CA VAL A 80 4.22 7.24 -16.22
C VAL A 80 3.53 6.51 -15.05
N THR A 81 3.44 7.14 -13.88
CA THR A 81 2.83 6.54 -12.68
C THR A 81 1.34 6.87 -12.53
N ALA A 82 0.72 7.52 -13.52
CA ALA A 82 -0.69 7.94 -13.55
C ALA A 82 -1.61 6.73 -13.73
#